data_AF-A0A7S1Y651-F1
#
_entry.id   AF-A0A7S1Y651-F1
#
_cell.length_a   1.000
_cell.length_b   1.000
_cell.length_c   1.000
_cell.angle_alpha   90.00
_cell.angle_beta   90.00
_cell.angle_gamma   90.00
#
_symmetry.space_group_name_H-M   'P 1'
#
loop_
_entity.id
_entity.type
_entity.pdbx_description
1 polymer ?
#
loop_
_entity_poly.entity_id
_entity_poly.type
_entity_poly.pdbx_seq_one_letter_code
_entity_poly.pdbx_strand_id
1 'polypeptide(L)'
;ACTSRSHIIEDDGTNDADQGLMSSPSDFAKSYRDALRFQESNPETQLKLDETNKGFQLLSRMGWKEQEGGLGKMRQGTMLPVKTMLKSDTKGLGRRTRGKNSEARITHKLESRGLRNQHEQPAETKAQRKRRRKSEQAQQQLESKRIRMLLSSNVSDEYAELFSELHRYKKVSKR
;
A
#
# COMPACT_ATOMS: atom_id res chain seq x y z
N ALA A 1 22.37 -84.86 27.44
CA ALA A 1 21.34 -84.84 28.50
C ALA A 1 21.66 -83.72 29.47
N CYS A 2 20.79 -82.73 29.58
CA CYS A 2 20.28 -82.16 30.83
C CYS A 2 19.54 -80.86 30.51
N THR A 3 18.22 -81.00 30.47
CA THR A 3 17.22 -79.93 30.51
C THR A 3 16.99 -79.53 31.97
N SER A 4 16.91 -78.24 32.27
CA SER A 4 16.32 -77.67 33.51
C SER A 4 16.01 -76.21 33.18
N ARG A 5 14.79 -75.84 32.74
CA ARG A 5 13.49 -75.71 33.41
C ARG A 5 13.48 -74.70 34.58
N SER A 6 12.50 -73.79 34.45
CA SER A 6 11.94 -72.80 35.39
C SER A 6 12.53 -71.40 35.20
N HIS A 7 11.77 -70.30 35.21
CA HIS A 7 10.40 -70.05 35.66
C HIS A 7 9.93 -68.74 35.00
N ILE A 8 8.64 -68.63 34.67
CA ILE A 8 8.01 -67.41 34.13
C ILE A 8 7.62 -66.51 35.30
N ILE A 9 7.93 -65.21 35.22
CA ILE A 9 7.18 -64.14 35.87
C ILE A 9 6.97 -63.05 34.81
N GLU A 10 5.71 -62.80 34.49
CA GLU A 10 5.23 -61.63 33.76
C GLU A 10 5.15 -60.47 34.75
N ASP A 11 5.57 -59.27 34.35
CA ASP A 11 5.04 -58.03 34.91
C ASP A 11 5.04 -56.95 33.83
N ASP A 12 3.87 -56.35 33.69
CA ASP A 12 3.46 -55.34 32.72
C ASP A 12 4.10 -53.98 33.02
N GLY A 13 4.38 -53.17 31.97
CA GLY A 13 4.71 -51.77 32.22
C GLY A 13 5.32 -50.99 31.06
N THR A 14 4.46 -50.50 30.16
CA THR A 14 4.46 -49.12 29.61
C THR A 14 5.78 -48.47 29.13
N ASN A 15 5.91 -48.41 27.80
CA ASN A 15 6.38 -47.30 26.95
C ASN A 15 7.16 -46.13 27.60
N ASP A 16 8.47 -46.10 27.41
CA ASP A 16 9.25 -44.85 27.43
C ASP A 16 9.72 -44.51 26.01
N ALA A 17 8.92 -43.69 25.34
CA ALA A 17 9.32 -42.99 24.14
C ALA A 17 10.31 -41.89 24.53
N ASP A 18 11.59 -42.14 24.26
CA ASP A 18 12.66 -41.14 24.31
C ASP A 18 12.40 -40.06 23.25
N GLN A 19 11.63 -39.04 23.62
CA GLN A 19 11.47 -37.81 22.85
C GLN A 19 12.50 -36.80 23.35
N GLY A 20 13.51 -36.55 22.52
CA GLY A 20 14.51 -35.52 22.75
C GLY A 20 13.90 -34.14 23.03
N LEU A 21 13.92 -33.73 24.30
CA LEU A 21 13.66 -32.37 24.71
C LEU A 21 14.80 -31.47 24.23
N MET A 22 14.61 -30.82 23.08
CA MET A 22 15.34 -29.63 22.71
C MET A 22 15.04 -28.54 23.75
N SER A 23 15.97 -28.27 24.65
CA SER A 23 15.86 -27.19 25.63
C SER A 23 15.79 -25.86 24.88
N SER A 24 14.63 -25.19 24.99
CA SER A 24 14.43 -23.85 24.43
C SER A 24 15.51 -22.93 25.02
N PRO A 25 16.26 -22.19 24.17
CA PRO A 25 17.27 -21.27 24.66
C PRO A 25 16.68 -20.31 25.69
N SER A 26 17.38 -20.03 26.78
CA SER A 26 16.91 -19.06 27.77
C SER A 26 16.72 -17.69 27.12
N ASP A 27 15.80 -16.88 27.65
CA ASP A 27 15.57 -15.52 27.15
C ASP A 27 16.85 -14.67 27.20
N PHE A 28 17.74 -14.97 28.16
CA PHE A 28 19.08 -14.43 28.23
C PHE A 28 19.95 -14.82 27.01
N ALA A 29 19.97 -16.11 26.64
CA ALA A 29 20.71 -16.57 25.46
C ALA A 29 20.13 -16.00 24.15
N LYS A 30 18.81 -15.79 24.07
CA LYS A 30 18.15 -15.13 22.93
C LYS A 30 18.54 -13.65 22.86
N SER A 31 18.42 -12.93 23.98
CA SER A 31 18.82 -11.53 24.11
C SER A 31 20.29 -11.33 23.77
N TYR A 32 21.18 -12.21 24.22
CA TYR A 32 22.60 -12.15 23.91
C TYR A 32 22.87 -12.42 22.43
N ARG A 33 22.19 -13.41 21.82
CA ARG A 33 22.24 -13.64 20.36
C ARG A 33 21.77 -12.43 19.57
N ASP A 34 20.67 -11.82 20.00
CA ASP A 34 20.10 -10.64 19.34
C ASP A 34 21.01 -9.42 19.51
N ALA A 35 21.64 -9.25 20.67
CA ALA A 35 22.63 -8.20 20.91
C ALA A 35 23.90 -8.37 20.04
N LEU A 36 24.38 -9.61 19.87
CA LEU A 36 25.50 -9.90 18.97
C LEU A 36 25.13 -9.71 17.49
N ARG A 37 23.88 -10.03 17.10
CA ARG A 37 23.38 -9.76 15.74
C ARG A 37 23.36 -8.27 15.39
N PHE A 38 23.05 -7.41 16.35
CA PHE A 38 23.08 -5.95 16.16
C PHE A 38 24.50 -5.42 15.88
N GLN A 39 25.53 -6.13 16.31
CA GLN A 39 26.93 -5.75 16.11
C GLN A 39 27.45 -6.11 14.71
N GLU A 40 26.81 -7.09 14.03
CA GLU A 40 27.18 -7.54 12.68
C GLU A 40 26.38 -6.88 11.56
N SER A 41 25.23 -6.25 11.86
CA SER A 41 24.47 -5.51 10.87
C SER A 41 25.12 -4.15 10.60
N ASN A 42 26.20 -4.16 9.84
CA ASN A 42 26.76 -2.93 9.28
C ASN A 42 25.73 -2.34 8.28
N PRO A 43 25.11 -1.18 8.54
CA PRO A 43 24.15 -0.57 7.63
C PRO A 43 24.77 -0.16 6.28
N GLU A 44 26.11 -0.22 6.16
CA GLU A 44 26.85 0.01 4.91
C GLU A 44 26.48 -0.96 3.77
N THR A 45 25.87 -2.12 4.07
CA THR A 45 25.51 -3.11 3.04
C THR A 45 24.34 -2.69 2.16
N GLN A 46 23.47 -1.77 2.59
CA GLN A 46 22.25 -1.43 1.84
C GLN A 46 22.46 -0.41 0.71
N LEU A 47 23.62 0.23 0.62
CA LEU A 47 23.88 1.31 -0.34
C LEU A 47 25.12 1.09 -1.22
N LYS A 48 25.64 -0.15 -1.24
CA LYS A 48 26.70 -0.52 -2.18
C LYS A 48 26.17 -0.52 -3.60
N LEU A 49 26.97 -0.01 -4.52
CA LEU A 49 26.65 -0.07 -5.94
C LEU A 49 27.08 -1.44 -6.49
N ASP A 50 26.19 -2.12 -7.21
CA ASP A 50 26.54 -3.37 -7.88
C ASP A 50 27.65 -3.15 -8.92
N GLU A 51 28.59 -4.10 -9.00
CA GLU A 51 29.69 -4.05 -9.98
C GLU A 51 29.20 -4.13 -11.43
N THR A 52 28.01 -4.67 -11.65
CA THR A 52 27.34 -4.72 -12.97
C THR A 52 26.82 -3.35 -13.40
N ASN A 53 26.69 -2.39 -12.48
CA ASN A 53 26.23 -1.06 -12.77
C ASN A 53 27.27 -0.31 -13.62
N LYS A 54 26.86 0.19 -14.80
CA LYS A 54 27.75 0.94 -15.70
C LYS A 54 28.38 2.17 -15.02
N GLY A 55 27.65 2.83 -14.13
CA GLY A 55 28.15 3.96 -13.35
C GLY A 55 29.25 3.56 -12.37
N PHE A 56 29.09 2.42 -11.69
CA PHE A 56 30.14 1.86 -10.84
C PHE A 56 31.40 1.57 -11.66
N GLN A 57 31.26 0.88 -12.79
CA GLN A 57 32.40 0.56 -13.67
C GLN A 57 33.12 1.81 -14.18
N LEU A 58 32.37 2.87 -14.51
CA LEU A 58 32.95 4.14 -14.91
C LEU A 58 33.76 4.78 -13.78
N LEU A 59 33.20 4.84 -12.57
CA LEU A 59 33.87 5.38 -11.39
C LEU A 59 35.14 4.58 -11.07
N SER A 60 35.07 3.25 -11.09
CA SER A 60 36.22 2.38 -10.87
C SER A 60 37.32 2.60 -11.90
N ARG A 61 36.98 2.75 -13.19
CA ARG A 61 37.95 3.09 -14.24
C ARG A 61 38.59 4.46 -14.05
N MET A 62 37.89 5.40 -13.43
CA MET A 62 38.42 6.72 -13.05
C MET A 62 39.25 6.69 -11.76
N GLY A 63 39.48 5.52 -11.15
CA GLY A 63 40.28 5.36 -9.94
C GLY A 63 39.51 5.63 -8.64
N TRP A 64 38.18 5.66 -8.70
CA TRP A 64 37.36 5.61 -7.48
C TRP A 64 37.27 4.18 -6.96
N LYS A 65 37.43 4.00 -5.65
CA LYS A 65 37.38 2.70 -4.98
C LYS A 65 36.46 2.83 -3.77
N GLU A 66 35.45 1.98 -3.70
CA GLU A 66 34.43 2.01 -2.64
C GLU A 66 35.05 1.84 -1.24
N GLN A 67 36.17 1.11 -1.11
CA GLN A 67 36.86 0.92 0.16
C GLN A 67 37.70 2.12 0.61
N GLU A 68 38.09 3.02 -0.32
CA GLU A 68 38.98 4.15 -0.01
C GLU A 68 38.23 5.40 0.47
N GLY A 69 36.90 5.36 0.56
CA GLY A 69 36.09 6.49 1.01
C GLY A 69 35.49 7.32 -0.14
N GLY A 70 35.20 8.58 0.17
CA GLY A 70 34.43 9.47 -0.67
C GLY A 70 35.15 9.95 -1.94
N LEU A 71 34.46 10.81 -2.69
CA LEU A 71 35.04 11.50 -3.84
C LEU A 71 35.97 12.64 -3.42
N GLY A 72 36.80 13.11 -4.35
CA GLY A 72 37.75 14.22 -4.14
C GLY A 72 39.18 13.75 -3.84
N LYS A 73 40.15 14.66 -3.97
CA LYS A 73 41.59 14.38 -3.82
C LYS A 73 41.94 13.76 -2.47
N MET A 74 41.25 14.17 -1.41
CA MET A 74 41.47 13.70 -0.05
C MET A 74 40.36 12.75 0.42
N ARG A 75 39.57 12.18 -0.52
CA ARG A 75 38.43 11.29 -0.21
C ARG A 75 37.39 11.91 0.72
N GLN A 76 37.29 13.25 0.71
CA GLN A 76 36.47 14.03 1.64
C GLN A 76 34.97 14.07 1.31
N GLY A 77 34.58 13.55 0.14
CA GLY A 77 33.18 13.50 -0.27
C GLY A 77 32.34 12.59 0.63
N THR A 78 31.04 12.84 0.69
CA THR A 78 30.11 11.99 1.41
C THR A 78 29.89 10.66 0.69
N MET A 79 29.98 9.54 1.41
CA MET A 79 29.67 8.20 0.88
C MET A 79 28.18 7.98 0.68
N LEU A 80 27.38 8.55 1.57
CA LEU A 80 25.94 8.38 1.58
C LEU A 80 25.26 9.54 0.84
N PRO A 81 24.18 9.26 0.10
CA PRO A 81 23.35 10.32 -0.45
C PRO A 81 22.79 11.24 0.63
N VAL A 82 22.67 12.53 0.31
CA VAL A 82 22.07 13.51 1.21
C VAL A 82 20.56 13.26 1.32
N LYS A 83 20.05 13.20 2.54
CA LYS A 83 18.61 13.08 2.82
C LYS A 83 17.91 14.39 2.47
N THR A 84 16.81 14.32 1.73
CA THR A 84 16.03 15.50 1.33
C THR A 84 14.57 15.38 1.79
N MET A 85 13.91 16.53 1.93
CA MET A 85 12.49 16.61 2.24
C MET A 85 11.74 17.04 0.98
N LEU A 86 10.84 16.19 0.48
CA LEU A 86 10.00 16.54 -0.67
C LEU A 86 8.83 17.42 -0.23
N LYS A 87 8.76 18.64 -0.76
CA LYS A 87 7.63 19.54 -0.53
C LYS A 87 6.44 19.14 -1.39
N SER A 88 5.47 18.47 -0.78
CA SER A 88 4.23 18.07 -1.45
C SER A 88 3.07 19.05 -1.27
N ASP A 89 3.24 20.10 -0.45
CA ASP A 89 2.17 21.02 -0.09
C ASP A 89 2.33 22.41 -0.73
N THR A 90 1.27 23.21 -0.72
CA THR A 90 1.23 24.59 -1.24
C THR A 90 1.49 25.64 -0.18
N LYS A 91 1.85 25.24 1.04
CA LYS A 91 2.12 26.14 2.16
C LYS A 91 3.46 26.86 1.99
N GLY A 92 3.59 28.03 2.62
CA GLY A 92 4.83 28.79 2.69
C GLY A 92 5.92 28.07 3.49
N LEU A 93 7.18 28.40 3.20
CA LEU A 93 8.34 27.91 3.95
C LEU A 93 8.27 28.37 5.41
N GLY A 94 8.83 27.56 6.33
CA GLY A 94 8.83 27.84 7.77
C GLY A 94 7.53 27.45 8.49
N ARG A 95 6.43 27.17 7.78
CA ARG A 95 5.23 26.60 8.42
C ARG A 95 5.52 25.18 8.88
N ARG A 96 5.40 24.92 10.19
CA ARG A 96 5.58 23.58 10.77
C ARG A 96 4.71 22.56 10.05
N THR A 97 5.32 21.65 9.32
CA THR A 97 4.65 20.50 8.72
C THR A 97 4.47 19.46 9.82
N ARG A 98 3.21 19.19 10.21
CA ARG A 98 2.89 18.07 11.10
C ARG A 98 2.47 16.91 10.21
N GLY A 99 3.29 15.87 10.10
CA GLY A 99 2.95 14.65 9.34
C GLY A 99 4.17 13.91 8.81
N LYS A 100 3.96 12.71 8.28
CA LYS A 100 5.03 11.81 7.77
C LYS A 100 5.90 12.41 6.65
N ASN A 101 5.46 13.50 6.01
CA ASN A 101 6.21 14.22 4.98
C ASN A 101 7.24 15.22 5.56
N SER A 102 7.35 15.33 6.89
CA SER A 102 8.34 16.20 7.53
C SER A 102 9.70 15.53 7.78
N GLU A 103 9.88 14.26 7.44
CA GLU A 103 11.13 13.53 7.68
C GLU A 103 12.01 13.52 6.42
N ALA A 104 13.29 13.90 6.57
CA ALA A 104 14.25 13.87 5.48
C ALA A 104 14.64 12.42 5.13
N ARG A 105 14.56 12.05 3.85
CA ARG A 105 14.81 10.68 3.38
C ARG A 105 15.64 10.69 2.09
N ILE A 106 16.36 9.59 1.83
CA ILE A 106 17.04 9.38 0.55
C ILE A 106 15.96 8.98 -0.46
N THR A 107 15.63 9.88 -1.37
CA THR A 107 14.52 9.73 -2.32
C THR A 107 14.96 8.95 -3.56
N HIS A 108 14.96 7.61 -3.49
CA HIS A 108 15.08 6.76 -4.69
C HIS A 108 13.75 6.45 -5.36
N LYS A 109 12.64 6.84 -4.74
CA LYS A 109 11.29 6.64 -5.27
C LYS A 109 10.62 8.01 -5.37
N LEU A 110 10.49 8.54 -6.58
CA LEU A 110 9.22 9.16 -6.93
C LEU A 110 8.23 8.01 -6.78
N GLU A 111 7.61 7.86 -5.60
CA GLU A 111 6.48 6.97 -5.50
C GLU A 111 5.54 7.42 -6.61
N SER A 112 5.37 6.58 -7.62
CA SER A 112 4.35 6.73 -8.66
C SER A 112 2.94 6.56 -8.04
N ARG A 113 2.81 6.80 -6.74
CA ARG A 113 1.57 6.91 -5.99
C ARG A 113 0.92 8.25 -6.34
N GLY A 114 0.26 8.25 -7.49
CA GLY A 114 -0.70 9.29 -7.81
C GLY A 114 -1.42 9.10 -9.14
N LEU A 115 -0.73 8.60 -10.18
CA LEU A 115 -1.30 8.64 -11.54
C LEU A 115 -1.16 7.35 -12.37
N ARG A 116 -0.58 6.25 -11.86
CA ARG A 116 -0.37 5.04 -12.68
C ARG A 116 -1.21 3.81 -12.32
N ASN A 117 -1.92 3.83 -11.20
CA ASN A 117 -2.80 2.72 -10.79
C ASN A 117 -4.25 3.18 -10.57
N GLN A 118 -4.74 4.11 -11.39
CA GLN A 118 -6.19 4.20 -11.59
C GLN A 118 -6.52 3.37 -12.84
N HIS A 119 -6.93 2.13 -12.58
CA HIS A 119 -7.79 1.38 -13.48
C HIS A 119 -7.11 0.82 -14.73
N GLU A 120 -6.53 -0.37 -14.63
CA GLU A 120 -6.52 -1.33 -15.75
C GLU A 120 -7.94 -1.86 -15.98
N GLN A 121 -8.87 -0.97 -16.32
CA GLN A 121 -9.97 -1.37 -17.19
C GLN A 121 -9.72 -0.75 -18.55
N PRO A 122 -10.05 -1.46 -19.64
CA PRO A 122 -9.89 -0.93 -20.98
C PRO A 122 -10.53 0.45 -21.01
N ALA A 123 -9.72 1.46 -21.29
CA ALA A 123 -10.15 2.85 -21.25
C ALA A 123 -11.33 3.02 -22.21
N GLU A 124 -12.53 3.13 -21.63
CA GLU A 124 -13.77 3.34 -22.36
C GLU A 124 -13.57 4.51 -23.33
N THR A 125 -13.83 4.28 -24.63
CA THR A 125 -13.70 5.35 -25.61
C THR A 125 -14.62 6.52 -25.24
N LYS A 126 -14.25 7.76 -25.58
CA LYS A 126 -15.07 8.96 -25.31
C LYS A 126 -16.53 8.79 -25.78
N ALA A 127 -16.73 8.08 -26.89
CA ALA A 127 -18.04 7.77 -27.44
C ALA A 127 -18.86 6.83 -26.55
N GLN A 128 -18.24 5.78 -26.02
CA GLN A 128 -18.87 4.81 -25.13
C GLN A 128 -19.29 5.48 -23.80
N ARG A 129 -18.41 6.33 -23.24
CA ARG A 129 -18.71 7.11 -22.01
C ARG A 129 -19.90 8.06 -22.19
N LYS A 130 -20.02 8.68 -23.37
CA LYS A 130 -21.16 9.56 -23.71
C LYS A 130 -22.47 8.77 -23.84
N ARG A 131 -22.42 7.58 -24.45
CA ARG A 131 -23.59 6.69 -24.57
C ARG A 131 -24.08 6.23 -23.20
N ARG A 132 -23.17 5.79 -22.31
CA ARG A 132 -23.52 5.36 -20.95
C ARG A 132 -24.18 6.48 -20.13
N ARG A 133 -23.61 7.69 -20.16
CA ARG A 133 -24.22 8.86 -19.50
C ARG A 133 -25.62 9.16 -20.03
N LYS A 134 -25.83 9.05 -21.35
CA LYS A 134 -27.14 9.31 -21.96
C LYS A 134 -28.16 8.23 -21.57
N SER A 135 -27.77 6.96 -21.51
CA SER A 135 -28.66 5.88 -21.08
C SER A 135 -29.00 5.98 -19.59
N GLU A 136 -28.02 6.27 -18.73
CA GLU A 136 -28.23 6.49 -17.29
C GLU A 136 -29.21 7.66 -17.06
N GLN A 137 -29.04 8.78 -17.77
CA GLN A 137 -29.96 9.92 -17.70
C GLN A 137 -31.37 9.57 -18.18
N ALA A 138 -31.50 8.77 -19.25
CA ALA A 138 -32.81 8.34 -19.74
C ALA A 138 -33.52 7.43 -18.73
N GLN A 139 -32.80 6.51 -18.09
CA GLN A 139 -33.33 5.66 -17.02
C GLN A 139 -33.78 6.48 -15.81
N GLN A 140 -32.96 7.43 -15.35
CA GLN A 140 -33.33 8.35 -14.27
C GLN A 140 -34.57 9.19 -14.61
N GLN A 141 -34.71 9.63 -15.87
CA GLN A 141 -35.90 10.34 -16.33
C GLN A 141 -37.14 9.44 -16.34
N LEU A 142 -37.01 8.18 -16.73
CA LEU A 142 -38.12 7.23 -16.70
C LEU A 142 -38.56 6.93 -15.26
N GLU A 143 -37.60 6.66 -14.38
CA GLU A 143 -37.85 6.42 -12.95
C GLU A 143 -38.48 7.63 -12.28
N SER A 144 -37.95 8.84 -12.50
CA SER A 144 -38.55 10.06 -11.96
C SER A 144 -39.96 10.32 -12.49
N LYS A 145 -40.25 10.02 -13.76
CA LYS A 145 -41.62 10.06 -14.30
C LYS A 145 -42.52 9.03 -13.63
N ARG A 146 -42.04 7.80 -13.45
CA ARG A 146 -42.79 6.72 -12.77
C ARG A 146 -43.11 7.10 -11.33
N ILE A 147 -42.11 7.57 -10.58
CA ILE A 147 -42.27 8.07 -9.21
C ILE A 147 -43.25 9.25 -9.18
N ARG A 148 -43.14 10.20 -10.12
CA ARG A 148 -44.11 11.30 -10.25
C ARG A 148 -45.53 10.80 -10.46
N MET A 149 -45.73 9.81 -11.34
CA MET A 149 -47.05 9.22 -11.59
C MET A 149 -47.62 8.54 -10.32
N LEU A 150 -46.79 7.77 -9.61
CA LEU A 150 -47.14 7.11 -8.35
C LEU A 150 -47.48 8.11 -7.22
N LEU A 151 -46.76 9.23 -7.15
CA LEU A 151 -47.04 10.29 -6.20
C LEU A 151 -48.25 11.14 -6.60
N SER A 152 -48.51 11.31 -7.90
CA SER A 152 -49.65 12.07 -8.40
C SER A 152 -50.97 11.31 -8.28
N SER A 153 -50.97 9.97 -8.26
CA SER A 153 -52.19 9.17 -8.07
C SER A 153 -52.75 9.20 -6.65
N ASN A 154 -52.07 9.88 -5.71
CA ASN A 154 -52.58 10.18 -4.36
C ASN A 154 -52.87 11.68 -4.15
N VAL A 155 -52.86 12.48 -5.22
CA VAL A 155 -53.33 13.85 -5.19
C VAL A 155 -54.81 13.82 -5.54
N SER A 156 -55.66 14.17 -4.57
CA SER A 156 -57.12 14.23 -4.72
C SER A 156 -57.52 14.96 -6.01
N ASP A 157 -58.50 14.44 -6.75
CA ASP A 157 -58.97 14.98 -8.03
C ASP A 157 -59.37 16.46 -7.96
N GLU A 158 -59.72 16.96 -6.76
CA GLU A 158 -59.97 18.39 -6.47
C GLU A 158 -58.80 19.33 -6.85
N TYR A 159 -57.55 18.86 -6.83
CA TYR A 159 -56.38 19.71 -7.12
C TYR A 159 -55.98 19.74 -8.61
N ALA A 160 -56.60 18.90 -9.45
CA ALA A 160 -56.30 18.84 -10.88
C ALA A 160 -56.77 20.10 -11.64
N GLU A 161 -57.91 20.68 -11.22
CA GLU A 161 -58.46 21.91 -11.81
C GLU A 161 -57.59 23.13 -11.48
N LEU A 162 -57.16 23.26 -10.22
CA LEU A 162 -56.31 24.37 -9.75
C LEU A 162 -54.96 24.42 -10.47
N PHE A 163 -54.36 23.25 -10.76
CA PHE A 163 -53.08 23.15 -11.46
C PHE A 163 -53.19 23.55 -12.94
N SER A 164 -54.32 23.21 -13.57
CA SER A 164 -54.63 23.56 -14.97
C SER A 164 -54.87 25.07 -15.16
N GLU A 165 -55.40 25.73 -14.15
CA GLU A 165 -55.62 27.18 -14.13
C GLU A 165 -54.32 27.97 -13.99
N LEU A 166 -53.39 27.51 -13.14
CA LEU A 166 -52.09 28.14 -12.93
C LEU A 166 -51.19 28.07 -14.18
N HIS A 167 -51.29 26.97 -14.95
CA HIS A 167 -50.58 26.83 -16.24
C HIS A 167 -51.22 27.61 -17.39
N ARG A 168 -52.53 27.88 -17.35
CA ARG A 168 -53.19 28.83 -18.26
C ARG A 168 -52.71 30.26 -18.01
N TYR A 169 -52.59 30.67 -16.75
CA TYR A 169 -52.16 32.02 -16.37
C TYR A 169 -50.73 32.36 -16.85
N LYS A 170 -49.78 31.40 -16.74
CA LYS A 170 -48.39 31.58 -17.21
C LYS A 170 -48.24 31.65 -18.74
N LYS A 171 -49.19 31.12 -19.53
CA LYS A 171 -49.18 31.24 -20.99
C LYS A 171 -49.68 32.62 -21.46
N VAL A 172 -50.56 33.26 -20.71
CA VAL A 172 -51.11 34.59 -21.03
C VAL A 172 -50.11 35.70 -20.68
N SER A 173 -49.36 35.55 -19.59
CA SER A 173 -48.38 36.55 -19.13
C SER A 173 -47.07 36.63 -19.96
N LYS A 174 -46.92 35.82 -21.03
CA LYS A 174 -45.73 35.82 -21.92
C LYS A 174 -46.05 36.23 -23.37
N ARG A 175 -47.13 36.97 -23.58
CA ARG A 175 -47.39 37.71 -24.83
C ARG A 175 -47.27 39.19 -24.59
#